data_AF-A0A3B9KYQ4-F1
#
_entry.id   AF-A0A3B9KYQ4-F1
#
_cell.length_a   1.000
_cell.length_b   1.000
_cell.length_c   1.000
_cell.angle_alpha   90.00
_cell.angle_beta   90.00
_cell.angle_gamma   90.00
#
_symmetry.space_group_name_H-M   'P 1'
#
loop_
_entity.id
_entity.type
_entity.pdbx_description
1 polymer ?
#
loop_
_entity_poly.entity_id
_entity_poly.type
_entity_poly.pdbx_seq_one_letter_code
_entity_poly.pdbx_strand_id
1 'polypeptide(L)' 'HPLVERGFPSIGCMPCTRPVAEGEDARAGRWSGWDKVECGIHRPGEEPFL' A
#
# COMPACT_ATOMS: atom_id res chain seq x y z
N HIS A 1 -3.58 -1.88 -13.46
CA HIS A 1 -4.99 -2.12 -13.02
C HIS A 1 -5.75 -0.81 -13.15
N PRO A 2 -7.04 -0.78 -13.56
CA PRO A 2 -7.80 0.47 -13.78
C PRO A 2 -7.86 1.43 -12.58
N LEU A 3 -7.65 0.92 -11.36
CA LEU A 3 -7.59 1.75 -10.15
C LEU A 3 -6.30 2.60 -10.05
N VAL A 4 -5.24 2.26 -10.78
CA VAL A 4 -4.00 3.05 -10.78
C VAL A 4 -4.26 4.46 -11.30
N GLU A 5 -5.02 4.58 -12.40
CA GLU A 5 -5.46 5.86 -12.98
C GLU A 5 -6.41 6.64 -12.05
N ARG A 6 -7.00 5.96 -11.06
CA ARG A 6 -7.88 6.56 -10.05
C ARG A 6 -7.13 6.91 -8.76
N GLY A 7 -5.80 6.93 -8.80
CA GLY A 7 -4.95 7.33 -7.67
C GLY A 7 -4.58 6.20 -6.72
N PHE A 8 -4.73 4.93 -7.09
CA PHE A 8 -4.33 3.77 -6.28
C PHE A 8 -3.06 3.10 -6.83
N PRO A 9 -1.86 3.65 -6.57
CA PRO A 9 -0.61 3.08 -7.05
C PRO A 9 -0.21 1.77 -6.35
N SER A 10 -0.67 1.55 -5.11
CA SER A 10 -0.54 0.27 -4.41
C SER A 10 -1.92 -0.28 -4.04
N ILE A 11 -2.31 -1.41 -4.63
CA ILE A 11 -3.65 -2.00 -4.49
C ILE A 11 -3.57 -3.26 -3.64
N GLY A 12 -4.31 -3.29 -2.53
CA GLY A 12 -4.45 -4.46 -1.65
C GLY A 12 -5.92 -4.77 -1.33
N CYS A 13 -6.19 -5.23 -0.11
CA CYS A 13 -7.57 -5.44 0.35
C CYS A 13 -8.33 -4.10 0.41
N MET A 14 -9.61 -4.14 0.02
CA MET A 14 -10.49 -2.96 -0.02
C MET A 14 -10.49 -2.11 1.28
N PRO A 15 -10.60 -2.68 2.50
CA PRO A 15 -10.69 -1.84 3.72
C PRO A 15 -9.35 -1.22 4.14
N CYS A 16 -8.23 -1.63 3.52
CA CYS A 16 -6.88 -1.23 3.92
C CYS A 16 -6.14 -0.52 2.77
N THR A 17 -6.87 -0.03 1.77
CA THR A 17 -6.32 0.67 0.60
C THR A 17 -7.12 1.94 0.32
N ARG A 18 -6.45 3.09 0.30
CA ARG A 18 -7.00 4.39 -0.13
C ARG A 18 -6.21 4.94 -1.32
N PRO A 19 -6.75 5.90 -2.10
CA PRO A 19 -5.94 6.61 -3.07
C PRO A 19 -4.88 7.47 -2.35
N VAL A 20 -3.78 7.75 -3.05
CA VAL A 20 -2.71 8.63 -2.57
C VAL A 20 -2.81 10.01 -3.21
N ALA A 21 -2.36 11.03 -2.49
CA ALA A 21 -2.23 12.39 -3.02
C ALA A 21 -0.94 12.52 -3.86
N GLU A 22 -0.87 13.59 -4.66
CA GLU A 22 0.32 13.89 -5.44
C GLU A 22 1.53 14.14 -4.52
N GLY A 23 2.66 13.48 -4.82
CA GLY A 23 3.88 13.55 -4.01
C GLY A 23 3.91 12.63 -2.79
N GLU A 24 2.82 11.93 -2.44
CA GLU A 24 2.86 10.87 -1.43
C GLU A 24 3.62 9.63 -1.92
N ASP A 25 4.17 8.87 -0.99
CA ASP A 25 4.73 7.54 -1.29
C ASP A 25 3.65 6.63 -1.92
N ALA A 26 4.03 5.83 -2.91
CA ALA A 26 3.12 4.96 -3.64
C ALA A 26 2.38 3.94 -2.73
N ARG A 27 2.95 3.59 -1.57
CA ARG A 27 2.32 2.74 -0.55
C ARG A 27 1.68 3.51 0.59
N ALA A 28 1.71 4.85 0.62
CA ALA A 28 1.08 5.66 1.67
C ALA A 28 -0.43 5.39 1.84
N GLY A 29 -1.07 4.88 0.78
CA GLY A 29 -2.47 4.48 0.81
C GLY A 29 -2.76 3.12 1.47
N ARG A 30 -1.73 2.32 1.79
CA ARG A 30 -1.87 1.01 2.45
C ARG A 30 -1.95 1.16 3.96
N TRP A 31 -2.75 0.30 4.59
CA TRP A 31 -2.94 0.26 6.05
C TRP A 31 -3.51 1.57 6.62
N SER A 32 -4.23 2.35 5.82
CA SER A 32 -4.89 3.59 6.26
C SER A 32 -5.85 3.33 7.43
N GLY A 33 -5.54 3.88 8.60
CA GLY A 33 -6.33 3.69 9.83
C GLY A 33 -5.98 2.44 10.64
N TRP A 34 -4.87 1.77 10.32
CA TRP A 34 -4.38 0.58 11.03
C TRP A 34 -2.94 0.78 11.48
N ASP A 35 -2.58 0.25 12.65
CA ASP A 35 -1.19 0.16 13.10
C ASP A 35 -0.51 -1.07 12.49
N LYS A 36 -0.32 -1.04 11.16
CA LYS A 36 0.26 -2.14 10.39
C LYS A 36 1.18 -1.60 9.32
N VAL A 37 2.32 -2.27 9.15
CA VAL A 37 3.35 -1.85 8.20
C VAL A 37 3.49 -2.82 7.03
N GLU A 38 3.25 -4.12 7.25
CA GLU A 38 3.44 -5.13 6.21
C GLU A 38 2.40 -6.26 6.23
N CYS A 39 2.14 -6.86 5.07
CA CYS A 39 1.25 -7.99 4.86
C CYS A 39 1.89 -9.31 5.33
N GLY A 40 1.06 -10.22 5.85
CA GLY A 40 1.53 -11.56 6.26
C GLY A 40 1.93 -12.48 5.12
N ILE A 41 1.82 -12.02 3.87
CA ILE A 41 2.40 -12.72 2.70
C ILE A 41 3.91 -12.58 2.63
N HIS A 42 4.48 -11.60 3.34
CA HIS A 42 5.92 -11.35 3.42
C HIS A 42 6.51 -12.03 4.64
N ARG A 43 7.78 -12.44 4.55
CA ARG A 43 8.50 -13.04 5.69
C ARG A 43 9.16 -11.94 6.53
N PRO A 44 9.21 -12.08 7.87
CA PRO A 44 9.98 -11.16 8.70
C PRO A 44 11.46 -11.12 8.28
N GLY A 45 12.02 -9.92 8.11
CA GLY A 45 13.43 -9.73 7.71
C GLY A 45 13.69 -9.82 6.21
N GLU A 46 12.66 -10.00 5.39
CA GLU A 46 12.75 -9.85 3.94
C GLU A 46 12.67 -8.36 3.60
N GLU A 47 13.84 -7.71 3.46
CA GLU A 47 13.92 -6.34 2.98
C GLU A 47 13.41 -6.28 1.53
N PRO A 48 12.47 -5.38 1.18
CA PRO A 48 11.89 -5.36 -0.16
C PRO A 48 12.85 -4.81 -1.23
N PHE A 49 14.08 -4.42 -0.88
CA PHE A 49 15.02 -3.73 -1.77
C PHE A 49 16.52 -4.03 -1.53
N LEU A 50 16.88 -5.26 -1.14
CA LEU A 50 18.20 -5.83 -1.44
C LEU A 50 18.06 -6.99 -2.43
#